data_AF-A0A440LUI6-F1
#
_entry.id   AF-A0A440LUI6-F1
#
_cell.length_a   1.000
_cell.length_b   1.000
_cell.length_c   1.000
_cell.angle_alpha   90.00
_cell.angle_beta   90.00
_cell.angle_gamma   90.00
#
_symmetry.space_group_name_H-M   'P 1'
#
loop_
_entity.id
_entity.type
_entity.pdbx_description
1 polymer ?
#
loop_
_entity_poly.entity_id
_entity_poly.type
_entity_poly.pdbx_seq_one_letter_code
_entity_poly.pdbx_strand_id
1 'polypeptide(L)'
;MNNPNLGYRMGTGVQAGAIYDEGLRRHMLRVYNYMGLGLVVTGLVALAVASTPALYVPIFSSPLKWVVMLAPLAFVMLFSFKMQTMSAASAQAMFWAFCAVMGLSLASVFLVFTGTSIARTFFIAATMFGATSLYGYTTKRDLTQLSSFLIMGLIGVVIASLVNLFLGSSALQFAISVIGIFVFIGLTAWDTQTIKEQYAENFDAESQQKLAVFGAFSLYLNFINIFQLLLNFTGERE
;
A
#
# COMPACT_ATOMS: atom_id res chain seq x y z
N MET A 1 5.08 55.19 33.85
CA MET A 1 3.99 54.65 33.02
C MET A 1 4.52 53.42 32.32
N ASN A 2 4.04 52.24 32.73
CA ASN A 2 4.49 50.92 32.26
C ASN A 2 4.04 50.68 30.82
N ASN A 3 4.97 50.28 29.94
CA ASN A 3 4.65 49.76 28.62
C ASN A 3 4.90 48.23 28.66
N PRO A 4 3.87 47.38 28.61
CA PRO A 4 4.09 45.93 28.63
C PRO A 4 4.47 45.42 27.23
N ASN A 5 5.54 44.63 27.22
CA ASN A 5 6.09 43.86 26.10
C ASN A 5 5.05 43.29 25.13
N LEU A 6 5.05 43.80 23.90
CA LEU A 6 4.32 43.25 22.74
C LEU A 6 5.22 42.42 21.79
N GLY A 7 6.43 42.03 22.23
CA GLY A 7 7.42 41.35 21.38
C GLY A 7 7.47 39.81 21.47
N TYR A 8 6.76 39.17 22.40
CA TYR A 8 7.04 37.77 22.78
C TYR A 8 6.05 36.72 22.26
N ARG A 9 5.03 37.10 21.47
CA ARG A 9 3.97 36.17 21.00
C ARG A 9 4.02 35.79 19.52
N MET A 10 4.86 36.44 18.71
CA MET A 10 5.01 36.11 17.28
C MET A 10 5.98 34.95 17.01
N GLY A 11 6.96 34.71 17.89
CA GLY A 11 7.98 33.66 17.69
C GLY A 11 7.49 32.25 18.04
N THR A 12 6.64 32.11 19.06
CA THR A 12 6.21 30.80 19.59
C THR A 12 5.28 30.04 18.64
N GLY A 13 4.37 30.73 17.93
CA GLY A 13 3.46 30.10 16.97
C GLY A 13 4.12 29.67 15.66
N VAL A 14 5.05 30.48 15.15
CA VAL A 14 5.81 30.15 13.92
C VAL A 14 6.79 28.99 14.17
N GLN A 15 7.42 28.97 15.35
CA GLN A 15 8.34 27.90 15.73
C GLN A 15 7.61 26.58 16.03
N ALA A 16 6.43 26.63 16.66
CA ALA A 16 5.58 25.45 16.85
C ALA A 16 5.07 24.87 15.51
N GLY A 17 4.62 25.72 14.58
CA GLY A 17 4.23 25.27 13.24
C GLY A 17 5.38 24.62 12.45
N ALA A 18 6.58 25.21 12.52
CA ALA A 18 7.75 24.65 11.84
C ALA A 18 8.19 23.29 12.40
N ILE A 19 8.08 23.08 13.73
CA ILE A 19 8.40 21.80 14.37
C ILE A 19 7.37 20.73 13.97
N TYR A 20 6.08 21.09 13.93
CA TYR A 20 4.99 20.21 13.47
C TYR A 20 5.20 19.74 12.04
N ASP A 21 5.53 20.67 11.13
CA ASP A 21 5.80 20.35 9.73
C ASP A 21 7.01 19.42 9.57
N GLU A 22 8.07 19.62 10.36
CA GLU A 22 9.26 18.78 10.33
C GLU A 22 8.98 17.37 10.89
N GLY A 23 8.22 17.28 11.98
CA GLY A 23 7.81 16.02 12.59
C GLY A 23 6.91 15.20 11.66
N LEU A 24 5.92 15.85 11.04
CA LEU A 24 5.03 15.24 10.05
C LEU A 24 5.82 14.73 8.84
N ARG A 25 6.76 15.53 8.32
CA ARG A 25 7.62 15.10 7.20
C ARG A 25 8.43 13.87 7.57
N ARG A 26 9.02 13.83 8.77
CA ARG A 26 9.75 12.65 9.27
C ARG A 26 8.85 11.41 9.39
N HIS A 27 7.61 11.59 9.84
CA HIS A 27 6.61 10.52 9.89
C HIS A 27 6.31 9.95 8.50
N MET A 28 5.99 10.83 7.54
CA MET A 28 5.68 10.41 6.16
C MET A 28 6.87 9.73 5.48
N LEU A 29 8.10 10.26 5.65
CA LEU A 29 9.31 9.63 5.12
C LEU A 29 9.48 8.21 5.69
N ARG A 30 9.21 8.01 6.99
CA ARG A 30 9.26 6.68 7.60
C ARG A 30 8.23 5.74 6.97
N VAL A 31 7.00 6.19 6.75
CA VAL A 31 5.94 5.42 6.08
C VAL A 31 6.40 4.98 4.69
N TYR A 32 6.87 5.90 3.86
CA TYR A 32 7.32 5.59 2.50
C TYR A 32 8.56 4.70 2.48
N ASN A 33 9.47 4.83 3.44
CA ASN A 33 10.63 3.94 3.58
C ASN A 33 10.20 2.51 3.90
N TYR A 34 9.27 2.30 4.84
CA TYR A 34 8.72 0.96 5.11
C TYR A 34 8.04 0.38 3.87
N MET A 35 7.18 1.17 3.21
CA MET A 35 6.48 0.74 2.00
C MET A 35 7.48 0.34 0.89
N GLY A 36 8.43 1.21 0.57
CA GLY A 36 9.41 1.00 -0.48
C GLY A 36 10.32 -0.19 -0.22
N LEU A 37 10.84 -0.32 1.02
CA LEU A 37 11.63 -1.48 1.42
C LEU A 37 10.78 -2.75 1.39
N GLY A 38 9.50 -2.68 1.78
CA GLY A 38 8.56 -3.79 1.66
C GLY A 38 8.41 -4.27 0.21
N LEU A 39 8.27 -3.34 -0.75
CA LEU A 39 8.21 -3.65 -2.18
C LEU A 39 9.50 -4.29 -2.69
N VAL A 40 10.67 -3.81 -2.24
CA VAL A 40 11.97 -4.41 -2.57
C VAL A 40 12.03 -5.86 -2.05
N VAL A 41 11.66 -6.09 -0.79
CA VAL A 41 11.62 -7.45 -0.21
C VAL A 41 10.68 -8.35 -1.01
N THR A 42 9.49 -7.87 -1.34
CA THR A 42 8.51 -8.60 -2.16
C THR A 42 9.07 -8.96 -3.53
N GLY A 43 9.70 -8.02 -4.22
CA GLY A 43 10.31 -8.25 -5.53
C GLY A 43 11.47 -9.26 -5.47
N LEU A 44 12.35 -9.14 -4.46
CA LEU A 44 13.47 -10.06 -4.26
C LEU A 44 12.99 -11.49 -3.95
N VAL A 45 11.99 -11.64 -3.08
CA VAL A 45 11.42 -12.96 -2.77
C VAL A 45 10.72 -13.54 -4.00
N ALA A 46 9.93 -12.75 -4.72
CA ALA A 46 9.28 -13.20 -5.96
C ALA A 46 10.29 -13.69 -6.99
N LEU A 47 11.36 -12.93 -7.22
CA LEU A 47 12.43 -13.29 -8.14
C LEU A 47 13.20 -14.54 -7.70
N ALA A 48 13.55 -14.63 -6.42
CA ALA A 48 14.28 -15.79 -5.88
C ALA A 48 13.48 -17.09 -6.00
N VAL A 49 12.17 -17.03 -5.74
CA VAL A 49 11.28 -18.19 -5.89
C VAL A 49 11.11 -18.55 -7.36
N ALA A 50 10.82 -17.58 -8.23
CA ALA A 50 10.59 -17.82 -9.65
C ALA A 50 11.84 -18.33 -10.39
N SER A 51 13.03 -17.91 -9.98
CA SER A 51 14.31 -18.36 -10.56
C SER A 51 14.77 -19.73 -10.05
N THR A 52 14.10 -20.31 -9.05
CA THR A 52 14.50 -21.59 -8.44
C THR A 52 13.41 -22.64 -8.66
N PRO A 53 13.52 -23.54 -9.67
CA PRO A 53 12.54 -24.60 -9.93
C PRO A 53 12.20 -25.47 -8.72
N ALA A 54 13.19 -25.76 -7.87
CA ALA A 54 12.98 -26.53 -6.65
C ALA A 54 12.04 -25.86 -5.63
N LEU A 55 11.86 -24.53 -5.71
CA LEU A 55 10.95 -23.78 -4.85
C LEU A 55 9.57 -23.64 -5.48
N TYR A 56 9.49 -23.20 -6.73
CA TYR A 56 8.19 -22.86 -7.33
C TYR A 56 7.43 -24.09 -7.83
N VAL A 57 8.10 -25.14 -8.32
CA VAL A 57 7.41 -26.32 -8.88
C VAL A 57 6.55 -27.02 -7.83
N PRO A 58 7.07 -27.41 -6.64
CA PRO A 58 6.24 -28.08 -5.63
C PRO A 58 5.07 -27.23 -5.13
N ILE A 59 5.20 -25.91 -5.17
CA ILE A 59 4.18 -24.97 -4.71
C ILE A 59 3.08 -24.82 -5.75
N PHE A 60 3.44 -24.48 -7.00
CA PHE A 60 2.47 -24.10 -8.03
C PHE A 60 1.89 -25.30 -8.79
N SER A 61 2.53 -26.46 -8.75
CA SER A 61 2.00 -27.71 -9.33
C SER A 61 1.12 -28.52 -8.37
N SER A 62 1.03 -28.11 -7.10
CA SER A 62 0.25 -28.80 -6.07
C SER A 62 -0.90 -27.92 -5.53
N PRO A 63 -1.82 -28.47 -4.73
CA PRO A 63 -2.85 -27.67 -4.05
C PRO A 63 -2.29 -26.57 -3.14
N LEU A 64 -0.99 -26.60 -2.78
CA LEU A 64 -0.33 -25.54 -2.01
C LEU A 64 -0.41 -24.17 -2.69
N LYS A 65 -0.59 -24.12 -4.02
CA LYS A 65 -0.79 -22.87 -4.76
C LYS A 65 -1.93 -22.02 -4.19
N TRP A 66 -3.01 -22.65 -3.73
CA TRP A 66 -4.16 -21.95 -3.16
C TRP A 66 -3.84 -21.34 -1.80
N VAL A 67 -3.04 -22.06 -1.00
CA VAL A 67 -2.56 -21.54 0.29
C VAL A 67 -1.70 -20.31 0.08
N VAL A 68 -0.76 -20.36 -0.87
CA VAL A 68 0.11 -19.23 -1.19
C VAL A 68 -0.66 -18.05 -1.79
N MET A 69 -1.63 -18.31 -2.67
CA MET A 69 -2.45 -17.28 -3.29
C MET A 69 -3.36 -16.57 -2.29
N LEU A 70 -3.93 -17.30 -1.33
CA LEU A 70 -4.85 -16.76 -0.32
C LEU A 70 -4.15 -16.26 0.96
N ALA A 71 -2.89 -16.65 1.20
CA ALA A 71 -2.14 -16.23 2.38
C ALA A 71 -2.08 -14.70 2.55
N PRO A 72 -1.81 -13.88 1.51
CA PRO A 72 -1.86 -12.42 1.63
C PRO A 72 -3.19 -11.91 2.17
N LEU A 73 -4.33 -12.47 1.72
CA LEU A 73 -5.65 -12.09 2.20
C LEU A 73 -5.82 -12.44 3.69
N ALA A 74 -5.34 -13.62 4.12
CA ALA A 74 -5.33 -13.99 5.53
C ALA A 74 -4.51 -13.02 6.38
N PHE A 75 -3.35 -12.58 5.90
CA PHE A 75 -2.56 -11.55 6.56
C PHE A 75 -3.30 -10.21 6.65
N VAL A 76 -3.97 -9.77 5.59
CA VAL A 76 -4.79 -8.53 5.63
C VAL A 76 -5.88 -8.60 6.68
N MET A 77 -6.57 -9.74 6.80
CA MET A 77 -7.57 -9.96 7.84
C MET A 77 -6.95 -9.94 9.23
N LEU A 78 -5.86 -10.68 9.45
CA LEU A 78 -5.15 -10.73 10.74
C LEU A 78 -4.62 -9.36 11.16
N PHE A 79 -4.04 -8.60 10.22
CA PHE A 79 -3.50 -7.27 10.45
C PHE A 79 -4.61 -6.29 10.83
N SER A 80 -5.73 -6.32 10.12
CA SER A 80 -6.91 -5.52 10.45
C SER A 80 -7.47 -5.81 11.84
N PHE A 81 -7.61 -7.09 12.22
CA PHE A 81 -8.19 -7.46 13.52
C PHE A 81 -7.25 -7.21 14.70
N LYS A 82 -5.94 -7.36 14.50
CA LYS A 82 -4.95 -7.17 15.57
C LYS A 82 -4.37 -5.76 15.63
N MET A 83 -4.74 -4.89 14.70
CA MET A 83 -4.22 -3.52 14.58
C MET A 83 -4.23 -2.76 15.92
N GLN A 84 -5.33 -2.83 16.67
CA GLN A 84 -5.47 -2.08 17.93
C GLN A 84 -4.62 -2.65 19.07
N THR A 85 -4.35 -3.95 19.09
CA THR A 85 -3.72 -4.64 20.22
C THR A 85 -2.23 -4.95 20.04
N MET A 86 -1.69 -4.76 18.84
CA MET A 86 -0.27 -5.02 18.56
C MET A 86 0.65 -3.92 19.07
N SER A 87 1.82 -4.32 19.57
CA SER A 87 2.97 -3.43 19.78
C SER A 87 3.61 -3.04 18.45
N ALA A 88 4.40 -1.96 18.44
CA ALA A 88 5.06 -1.48 17.22
C ALA A 88 6.02 -2.54 16.61
N ALA A 89 6.77 -3.27 17.45
CA ALA A 89 7.66 -4.33 17.00
C ALA A 89 6.90 -5.50 16.36
N SER A 90 5.76 -5.88 16.94
CA SER A 90 4.92 -6.96 16.39
C SER A 90 4.32 -6.55 15.04
N ALA A 91 3.89 -5.30 14.91
CA ALA A 91 3.37 -4.76 13.66
C ALA A 91 4.44 -4.79 12.55
N GLN A 92 5.69 -4.44 12.87
CA GLN A 92 6.80 -4.53 11.92
C GLN A 92 7.10 -5.96 11.51
N ALA A 93 7.23 -6.87 12.47
CA ALA A 93 7.49 -8.28 12.18
C ALA A 93 6.40 -8.84 11.25
N MET A 94 5.14 -8.50 11.50
CA MET A 94 4.02 -8.93 10.67
C MET A 94 4.02 -8.27 9.29
N PHE A 95 4.39 -6.99 9.18
CA PHE A 95 4.57 -6.30 7.90
C PHE A 95 5.67 -6.95 7.05
N TRP A 96 6.83 -7.27 7.63
CA TRP A 96 7.91 -7.93 6.89
C TRP A 96 7.57 -9.36 6.48
N ALA A 97 6.93 -10.12 7.39
CA ALA A 97 6.42 -11.45 7.07
C ALA A 97 5.38 -11.38 5.94
N PHE A 98 4.50 -10.38 5.98
CA PHE A 98 3.54 -10.12 4.90
C PHE A 98 4.23 -9.81 3.59
N CYS A 99 5.25 -8.94 3.55
CA CYS A 99 5.99 -8.62 2.33
C CYS A 99 6.65 -9.85 1.70
N ALA A 100 7.19 -10.77 2.53
CA ALA A 100 7.78 -12.01 2.07
C ALA A 100 6.71 -12.98 1.51
N VAL A 101 5.60 -13.17 2.22
CA VAL A 101 4.47 -14.00 1.77
C VAL A 101 3.85 -13.44 0.49
N MET A 102 3.72 -12.11 0.40
CA MET A 102 3.24 -11.46 -0.82
C MET A 102 4.20 -11.67 -1.98
N GLY A 103 5.51 -11.62 -1.73
CA GLY A 103 6.54 -11.93 -2.74
C GLY A 103 6.44 -13.37 -3.23
N LEU A 104 6.25 -14.33 -2.31
CA LEU A 104 6.03 -15.73 -2.65
C LEU A 104 4.81 -15.91 -3.57
N SER A 105 3.70 -15.20 -3.28
CA SER A 105 2.50 -15.23 -4.10
C SER A 105 2.70 -14.58 -5.48
N LEU A 106 3.38 -13.44 -5.53
CA LEU A 106 3.74 -12.75 -6.78
C LEU A 106 4.84 -13.47 -7.57
N ALA A 107 5.50 -14.50 -7.04
CA ALA A 107 6.44 -15.30 -7.83
C ALA A 107 5.76 -15.89 -9.08
N SER A 108 4.46 -16.21 -8.99
CA SER A 108 3.65 -16.68 -10.12
C SER A 108 3.60 -15.69 -11.28
N VAL A 109 3.73 -14.38 -11.01
CA VAL A 109 3.76 -13.34 -12.05
C VAL A 109 4.99 -13.49 -12.95
N PHE A 110 6.16 -13.76 -12.37
CA PHE A 110 7.41 -13.98 -13.10
C PHE A 110 7.41 -15.27 -13.93
N LEU A 111 6.47 -16.18 -13.68
CA LEU A 111 6.29 -17.41 -14.45
C LEU A 111 5.33 -17.25 -15.65
N VAL A 112 4.59 -16.14 -15.71
CA VAL A 112 3.54 -15.91 -16.72
C VAL A 112 3.85 -14.71 -17.61
N PHE A 113 4.50 -13.68 -17.06
CA PHE A 113 4.80 -12.44 -17.76
C PHE A 113 6.30 -12.26 -17.96
N THR A 114 6.68 -11.62 -19.05
CA THR A 114 8.09 -11.32 -19.32
C THR A 114 8.66 -10.34 -18.28
N GLY A 115 9.95 -10.45 -17.99
CA GLY A 115 10.64 -9.52 -17.08
C GLY A 115 10.52 -8.05 -17.53
N THR A 116 10.54 -7.80 -18.84
CA THR A 116 10.34 -6.46 -19.43
C THR A 116 8.95 -5.91 -19.12
N SER A 117 7.91 -6.73 -19.27
CA SER A 117 6.52 -6.37 -18.98
C SER A 117 6.34 -6.03 -17.48
N ILE A 118 6.90 -6.87 -16.61
CA ILE A 118 6.89 -6.66 -15.15
C ILE A 118 7.58 -5.34 -14.79
N ALA A 119 8.80 -5.11 -15.27
CA ALA A 119 9.56 -3.91 -14.97
C ALA A 119 8.86 -2.64 -15.48
N ARG A 120 8.38 -2.65 -16.73
CA ARG A 120 7.64 -1.52 -17.33
C ARG A 120 6.40 -1.19 -16.50
N THR A 121 5.61 -2.21 -16.17
CA THR A 121 4.39 -2.04 -15.37
C THR A 121 4.68 -1.51 -13.98
N PHE A 122 5.76 -1.99 -13.34
CA PHE A 122 6.19 -1.50 -12.03
C PHE A 122 6.50 0.00 -12.05
N PHE A 123 7.24 0.49 -13.05
CA PHE A 123 7.54 1.93 -13.15
C PHE A 123 6.31 2.78 -13.47
N ILE A 124 5.37 2.27 -14.27
CA ILE A 124 4.07 2.93 -14.51
C ILE A 124 3.28 3.02 -13.19
N ALA A 125 3.15 1.90 -12.47
CA ALA A 125 2.47 1.85 -11.17
C ALA A 125 3.13 2.79 -10.16
N ALA A 126 4.46 2.82 -10.08
CA ALA A 126 5.20 3.72 -9.20
C ALA A 126 4.99 5.20 -9.52
N THR A 127 4.95 5.54 -10.81
CA THR A 127 4.68 6.92 -11.24
C THR A 127 3.25 7.33 -10.89
N MET A 128 2.26 6.47 -11.18
CA MET A 128 0.85 6.72 -10.87
C MET A 128 0.61 6.83 -9.36
N PHE A 129 1.16 5.89 -8.59
CA PHE A 129 1.10 5.88 -7.14
C PHE A 129 1.76 7.13 -6.56
N GLY A 130 2.99 7.46 -7.01
CA GLY A 130 3.73 8.61 -6.52
C GLY A 130 3.03 9.93 -6.80
N ALA A 131 2.50 10.12 -8.02
CA ALA A 131 1.75 11.32 -8.39
C ALA A 131 0.47 11.48 -7.55
N THR A 132 -0.26 10.37 -7.36
CA THR A 132 -1.52 10.34 -6.61
C THR A 132 -1.31 10.53 -5.11
N SER A 133 -0.26 9.90 -4.56
CA SER A 133 0.12 10.08 -3.16
C SER A 133 0.58 11.52 -2.91
N LEU A 134 1.36 12.12 -3.82
CA LEU A 134 1.71 13.54 -3.74
C LEU A 134 0.48 14.45 -3.74
N TYR A 135 -0.52 14.14 -4.56
CA TYR A 135 -1.81 14.83 -4.54
C TYR A 135 -2.52 14.67 -3.19
N GLY A 136 -2.63 13.46 -2.65
CA GLY A 136 -3.22 13.21 -1.32
C GLY A 136 -2.48 13.93 -0.18
N TYR A 137 -1.16 14.03 -0.28
CA TYR A 137 -0.33 14.73 0.69
C TYR A 137 -0.54 16.26 0.65
N THR A 138 -0.60 16.84 -0.54
CA THR A 138 -0.62 18.30 -0.74
C THR A 138 -2.04 18.91 -0.81
N THR A 139 -3.05 18.10 -1.13
CA THR A 139 -4.42 18.60 -1.26
C THR A 139 -4.98 19.10 0.08
N LYS A 140 -5.75 20.17 0.00
CA LYS A 140 -6.49 20.77 1.12
C LYS A 140 -7.97 20.35 1.14
N ARG A 141 -8.44 19.65 0.10
CA ARG A 141 -9.79 19.13 0.05
C ARG A 141 -9.86 17.88 0.94
N ASP A 142 -10.89 17.80 1.77
CA ASP A 142 -11.18 16.59 2.55
C ASP A 142 -11.66 15.48 1.61
N LEU A 143 -10.92 14.37 1.54
CA LEU A 143 -11.24 13.20 0.72
C LEU A 143 -12.07 12.16 1.48
N THR A 144 -12.42 12.39 2.75
CA THR A 144 -13.20 11.45 3.58
C THR A 144 -14.56 11.14 2.97
N GLN A 145 -15.21 12.10 2.31
CA GLN A 145 -16.49 11.84 1.63
C GLN A 145 -16.31 10.91 0.41
N LEU A 146 -15.19 11.06 -0.30
CA LEU A 146 -14.86 10.22 -1.45
C LEU A 146 -14.51 8.79 -1.03
N SER A 147 -13.91 8.59 0.15
CA SER A 147 -13.48 7.27 0.63
C SER A 147 -14.65 6.29 0.76
N SER A 148 -15.82 6.76 1.22
CA SER A 148 -17.02 5.91 1.34
C SER A 148 -17.44 5.35 -0.02
N PHE A 149 -17.40 6.17 -1.08
CA PHE A 149 -17.66 5.72 -2.44
C PHE A 149 -16.59 4.78 -2.97
N LEU A 150 -15.31 5.06 -2.70
CA LEU A 150 -14.20 4.22 -3.12
C LEU A 150 -14.19 2.84 -2.44
N ILE A 151 -14.56 2.77 -1.15
CA ILE A 151 -14.70 1.50 -0.42
C ILE A 151 -15.85 0.67 -1.03
N MET A 152 -16.98 1.29 -1.36
CA MET A 152 -18.05 0.59 -2.10
C MET A 152 -17.57 0.11 -3.48
N GLY A 153 -16.81 0.94 -4.18
CA GLY A 153 -16.17 0.57 -5.46
C GLY A 153 -15.23 -0.62 -5.32
N LEU A 154 -14.39 -0.65 -4.27
CA LEU A 154 -13.50 -1.76 -3.96
C LEU A 154 -14.28 -3.06 -3.73
N ILE A 155 -15.36 -3.00 -2.95
CA ILE A 155 -16.24 -4.15 -2.74
C ILE A 155 -16.81 -4.64 -4.09
N GLY A 156 -17.25 -3.72 -4.95
CA GLY A 156 -17.72 -4.05 -6.30
C GLY A 156 -16.65 -4.75 -7.15
N VAL A 157 -15.41 -4.26 -7.13
CA VAL A 157 -14.26 -4.86 -7.82
C VAL A 157 -13.98 -6.27 -7.31
N VAL A 158 -14.03 -6.48 -5.98
CA VAL A 158 -13.83 -7.80 -5.36
C VAL A 158 -14.94 -8.77 -5.78
N ILE A 159 -16.20 -8.37 -5.70
CA ILE A 159 -17.34 -9.21 -6.11
C ILE A 159 -17.24 -9.55 -7.60
N ALA A 160 -16.97 -8.56 -8.46
CA ALA A 160 -16.80 -8.79 -9.90
C ALA A 160 -15.65 -9.75 -10.18
N SER A 161 -14.54 -9.64 -9.45
CA SER A 161 -13.40 -10.56 -9.55
C SER A 161 -13.81 -11.99 -9.19
N LEU A 162 -14.55 -12.18 -8.10
CA LEU A 162 -15.06 -13.49 -7.69
C LEU A 162 -16.02 -14.09 -8.72
N VAL A 163 -16.94 -13.29 -9.27
CA VAL A 163 -17.84 -13.72 -10.34
C VAL A 163 -17.05 -14.12 -11.59
N ASN A 164 -16.01 -13.35 -11.94
CA ASN A 164 -15.20 -13.63 -13.12
C ASN A 164 -14.37 -14.92 -13.00
N LEU A 165 -14.11 -15.42 -11.78
CA LEU A 165 -13.49 -16.74 -11.59
C LEU A 165 -14.34 -17.87 -12.18
N PHE A 166 -15.67 -17.73 -12.18
CA PHE A 166 -16.60 -18.73 -12.72
C PHE A 166 -16.94 -18.48 -14.19
N LEU A 167 -17.00 -17.20 -14.61
CA LEU A 167 -17.35 -16.82 -15.99
C LEU A 167 -16.16 -16.91 -16.95
N GLY A 168 -14.95 -16.58 -16.49
CA GLY A 168 -13.75 -16.52 -17.34
C GLY A 168 -13.83 -15.47 -18.45
N SER A 169 -14.58 -14.38 -18.27
CA SER A 169 -14.81 -13.37 -19.31
C SER A 169 -13.64 -12.39 -19.41
N SER A 170 -13.04 -12.29 -20.60
CA SER A 170 -11.98 -11.32 -20.89
C SER A 170 -12.47 -9.88 -20.84
N ALA A 171 -13.71 -9.62 -21.30
CA ALA A 171 -14.33 -8.29 -21.23
C ALA A 171 -14.60 -7.87 -19.79
N LEU A 172 -15.05 -8.80 -18.93
CA LEU A 172 -15.24 -8.53 -17.50
C LEU A 172 -13.90 -8.30 -16.81
N GLN A 173 -12.87 -9.11 -17.12
CA GLN A 173 -11.51 -8.92 -16.61
C GLN A 173 -10.94 -7.54 -16.96
N PHE A 174 -11.17 -7.08 -18.19
CA PHE A 174 -10.79 -5.75 -18.64
C PHE A 174 -11.48 -4.67 -17.80
N ALA A 175 -12.81 -4.76 -17.63
CA ALA A 175 -13.58 -3.81 -16.84
C ALA A 175 -13.13 -3.76 -15.37
N ILE A 176 -12.91 -4.93 -14.75
CA ILE A 176 -12.36 -5.07 -13.39
C ILE A 176 -11.02 -4.35 -13.28
N SER A 177 -10.13 -4.55 -14.25
CA SER A 177 -8.79 -3.95 -14.24
C SER A 177 -8.86 -2.42 -14.31
N VAL A 178 -9.63 -1.87 -15.27
CA VAL A 178 -9.76 -0.42 -15.44
C VAL A 178 -10.42 0.24 -14.24
N ILE A 179 -11.58 -0.28 -13.79
CA ILE A 179 -12.31 0.27 -12.63
C ILE A 179 -11.46 0.15 -11.37
N GLY A 180 -10.82 -1.01 -11.16
CA GLY A 180 -9.95 -1.25 -10.02
C GLY A 180 -8.80 -0.25 -9.96
N ILE A 181 -8.15 0.06 -11.08
CA ILE A 181 -7.08 1.07 -11.13
C ILE A 181 -7.59 2.42 -10.63
N PHE A 182 -8.75 2.91 -11.11
CA PHE A 182 -9.33 4.17 -10.63
C PHE A 182 -9.68 4.14 -9.14
N VAL A 183 -10.24 3.03 -8.66
CA VAL A 183 -10.57 2.84 -7.24
C VAL A 183 -9.31 2.92 -6.38
N PHE A 184 -8.26 2.15 -6.72
CA PHE A 184 -7.03 2.12 -5.92
C PHE A 184 -6.21 3.41 -6.02
N ILE A 185 -6.28 4.14 -7.13
CA ILE A 185 -5.74 5.52 -7.21
C ILE A 185 -6.48 6.42 -6.22
N GLY A 186 -7.81 6.42 -6.23
CA GLY A 186 -8.60 7.20 -5.28
C GLY A 186 -8.27 6.85 -3.82
N LEU A 187 -8.20 5.54 -3.51
CA LEU A 187 -7.83 5.06 -2.18
C LEU A 187 -6.41 5.48 -1.80
N THR A 188 -5.45 5.44 -2.72
CA THR A 188 -4.07 5.91 -2.48
C THR A 188 -4.04 7.38 -2.06
N ALA A 189 -4.80 8.24 -2.72
CA ALA A 189 -4.88 9.66 -2.36
C ALA A 189 -5.49 9.84 -0.96
N TRP A 190 -6.60 9.15 -0.69
CA TRP A 190 -7.28 9.20 0.60
C TRP A 190 -6.43 8.62 1.76
N ASP A 191 -5.80 7.46 1.55
CA ASP A 191 -4.91 6.84 2.53
C ASP A 191 -3.72 7.75 2.84
N THR A 192 -3.13 8.37 1.81
CA THR A 192 -2.02 9.32 2.03
C THR A 192 -2.47 10.52 2.87
N GLN A 193 -3.66 11.06 2.59
CA GLN A 193 -4.23 12.14 3.38
C GLN A 193 -4.52 11.69 4.83
N THR A 194 -5.11 10.51 4.99
CA THR A 194 -5.46 9.96 6.31
C THR A 194 -4.23 9.72 7.16
N ILE A 195 -3.15 9.17 6.59
CA ILE A 195 -1.87 8.95 7.31
C ILE A 195 -1.29 10.28 7.78
N LYS A 196 -1.34 11.31 6.93
CA LYS A 196 -0.91 12.67 7.28
C LYS A 196 -1.74 13.25 8.44
N GLU A 197 -3.06 13.06 8.41
CA GLU A 197 -3.98 13.59 9.42
C GLU A 197 -3.96 12.82 10.75
N GLN A 198 -3.59 11.54 10.73
CA GLN A 198 -3.41 10.73 11.94
C GLN A 198 -2.15 11.08 12.73
N TYR A 199 -1.22 11.83 12.15
CA TYR A 199 -0.02 12.26 12.83
C TYR A 199 -0.32 13.30 13.93
N ALA A 200 0.09 13.00 15.16
CA ALA A 200 0.05 13.92 16.29
C ALA A 200 1.40 13.96 17.02
N GLU A 201 1.97 15.15 17.23
CA GLU A 201 3.26 15.34 17.92
C GLU A 201 3.30 14.76 19.33
N ASN A 202 2.14 14.73 20.00
CA ASN A 202 2.01 14.32 21.39
C ASN A 202 2.04 12.78 21.56
N PHE A 203 2.08 12.03 20.47
CA PHE A 203 2.19 10.58 20.53
C PHE A 203 3.59 10.15 20.90
N ASP A 204 3.66 9.12 21.75
CA ASP A 204 4.91 8.49 22.12
C ASP A 204 5.54 7.77 20.92
N ALA A 205 6.82 7.40 21.07
CA ALA A 205 7.59 6.79 20.00
C ALA A 205 6.97 5.46 19.53
N GLU A 206 6.36 4.68 20.42
CA GLU A 206 5.72 3.41 20.07
C GLU A 206 4.50 3.65 19.18
N SER A 207 3.58 4.55 19.57
CA SER A 207 2.40 4.88 18.78
C SER A 207 2.76 5.45 17.41
N GLN A 208 3.75 6.34 17.35
CA GLN A 208 4.26 6.91 16.10
C GLN A 208 4.85 5.85 15.15
N GLN A 209 5.57 4.88 15.70
CA GLN A 209 6.13 3.77 14.92
C GLN A 209 5.03 2.83 14.42
N LYS A 210 4.04 2.53 15.25
CA LYS A 210 2.89 1.70 14.91
C LYS A 210 2.06 2.32 13.78
N LEU A 211 1.73 3.61 13.89
CA LEU A 211 1.01 4.35 12.84
C LEU A 211 1.79 4.38 11.53
N ALA A 212 3.12 4.57 11.59
CA ALA A 212 3.94 4.57 10.38
C ALA A 212 3.91 3.21 9.66
N VAL A 213 3.93 2.10 10.39
CA VAL A 213 3.86 0.74 9.82
C VAL A 213 2.47 0.46 9.24
N PHE A 214 1.41 0.92 9.90
CA PHE A 214 0.04 0.76 9.40
C PHE A 214 -0.21 1.58 8.14
N GLY A 215 0.27 2.82 8.12
CA GLY A 215 0.25 3.65 6.91
C GLY A 215 1.04 2.99 5.77
N ALA A 216 2.21 2.45 6.07
CA ALA A 216 3.03 1.75 5.08
C ALA A 216 2.34 0.50 4.54
N PHE A 217 1.66 -0.27 5.40
CA PHE A 217 0.88 -1.44 5.01
C PHE A 217 -0.28 -1.08 4.07
N SER A 218 -1.08 -0.05 4.40
CA SER A 218 -2.19 0.40 3.55
C SER A 218 -1.69 0.85 2.16
N LEU A 219 -0.68 1.72 2.15
CA LEU A 219 -0.09 2.22 0.90
C LEU A 219 0.56 1.11 0.07
N TYR A 220 1.22 0.15 0.72
CA TYR A 220 1.79 -1.03 0.07
C TYR A 220 0.70 -1.85 -0.63
N LEU A 221 -0.43 -2.10 0.05
CA LEU A 221 -1.54 -2.86 -0.55
C LEU A 221 -2.10 -2.16 -1.78
N ASN A 222 -2.32 -0.85 -1.69
CA ASN A 222 -2.79 -0.07 -2.84
C ASN A 222 -1.82 -0.15 -4.02
N PHE A 223 -0.52 0.01 -3.76
CA PHE A 223 0.51 -0.11 -4.79
C PHE A 223 0.47 -1.49 -5.47
N ILE A 224 0.48 -2.57 -4.67
CA ILE A 224 0.49 -3.95 -5.18
C ILE A 224 -0.77 -4.26 -6.00
N ASN A 225 -1.93 -3.72 -5.59
CA ASN A 225 -3.16 -3.86 -6.36
C ASN A 225 -3.12 -3.08 -7.67
N ILE A 226 -2.67 -1.82 -7.66
CA ILE A 226 -2.48 -1.03 -8.89
C ILE A 226 -1.54 -1.76 -9.85
N PHE A 227 -0.41 -2.25 -9.34
CA PHE A 227 0.58 -2.99 -10.12
C PHE A 227 -0.03 -4.24 -10.77
N GLN A 228 -0.73 -5.08 -9.99
CA GLN A 228 -1.36 -6.31 -10.52
C GLN A 228 -2.45 -6.02 -11.57
N LEU A 229 -3.28 -5.00 -11.34
CA LEU A 229 -4.34 -4.63 -12.29
C LEU A 229 -3.73 -4.06 -13.58
N LEU A 230 -2.70 -3.22 -13.48
CA LEU A 230 -1.97 -2.72 -14.64
C LEU A 230 -1.25 -3.85 -15.39
N LEU A 231 -0.69 -4.83 -14.69
CA LEU A 231 0.00 -5.94 -15.33
C LEU A 231 -0.97 -6.85 -16.07
N ASN A 232 -2.14 -7.11 -15.49
CA ASN A 232 -3.19 -7.85 -16.20
C ASN A 232 -3.74 -7.09 -17.41
N PHE A 233 -3.69 -5.76 -17.39
CA PHE A 233 -4.16 -4.89 -18.47
C PHE A 233 -3.13 -4.69 -19.60
N THR A 234 -1.87 -4.49 -19.26
CA THR A 234 -0.79 -4.14 -20.21
C THR A 234 0.21 -5.26 -20.46
N GLY A 235 0.16 -6.33 -19.68
CA GLY A 235 1.25 -7.28 -19.62
C GLY A 235 1.25 -8.25 -20.79
N GLU A 236 2.42 -8.37 -21.43
CA GLU A 236 2.70 -9.41 -22.41
C GLU A 236 3.02 -10.73 -21.69
N ARG A 237 2.35 -11.81 -22.12
CA ARG A 237 2.50 -13.16 -21.59
C ARG A 237 3.47 -13.96 -22.46
N GLU A 238 4.22 -14.87 -21.85
CA GLU A 238 5.02 -15.88 -22.56
C GLU A 238 4.15 -17.04 -23.10
#